data_AF-A0A6L4ZSP7-F1
#
_entry.id   AF-A0A6L4ZSP7-F1
#
_cell.length_a   1.000
_cell.length_b   1.000
_cell.length_c   1.000
_cell.angle_alpha   90.00
_cell.angle_beta   90.00
_cell.angle_gamma   90.00
#
_symmetry.space_group_name_H-M   'P 1'
#
loop_
_entity.id
_entity.type
_entity.pdbx_description
1 polymer ?
#
loop_
_entity_poly.entity_id
_entity_poly.type
_entity_poly.pdbx_seq_one_letter_code
_entity_poly.pdbx_strand_id
1 'polypeptide(L)'
;MSNYTNKGRRQIQEAANDQVRASIIRDNHKEIFEALPRQFDEMKQTIKGFKERLRGAHPTLTKSDEIIIPYAIPVDLQTSSRYFYAALACLVFIALLAAWFSDAWGISPIIAIAIELVIALFTDGLLLYIFNRADEPTASIRRIRQFVVIPSGIAILITLPLFLLTRFVTDELALLFLPIATFSMYGLTIAVTLAGAGLLVCSYILKWSQRDSKHFHGLVQAYASYKSFHEELHDLFEEFGYQTSSLRCEFAEDNRPVTVLVIEQLKIDLARNRSKKQLMLK
;
A
#
# COMPACT_ATOMS: atom_id res chain seq x y z
N MET A 1 65.02 -2.18 20.61
CA MET A 1 63.85 -2.82 21.26
C MET A 1 62.48 -2.19 20.91
N SER A 2 62.40 -1.00 20.29
CA SER A 2 61.12 -0.30 20.01
C SER A 2 60.30 -0.80 18.80
N ASN A 3 60.86 -1.61 17.90
CA ASN A 3 60.16 -2.03 16.66
C ASN A 3 59.26 -3.27 16.82
N TYR A 4 59.49 -4.10 17.85
CA TYR A 4 58.69 -5.30 18.09
C TYR A 4 57.34 -4.99 18.74
N THR A 5 57.26 -3.93 19.55
CA THR A 5 56.03 -3.47 20.21
C THR A 5 55.03 -2.85 19.23
N ASN A 6 55.50 -2.14 18.20
CA ASN A 6 54.63 -1.57 17.16
C ASN A 6 54.05 -2.64 16.22
N LYS A 7 54.81 -3.69 15.91
CA LYS A 7 54.35 -4.79 15.05
C LYS A 7 53.27 -5.64 15.74
N GLY A 8 53.43 -5.90 17.04
CA GLY A 8 52.43 -6.60 17.85
C GLY A 8 51.14 -5.80 18.02
N ARG A 9 51.22 -4.47 18.22
CA ARG A 9 50.02 -3.61 18.27
C ARG A 9 49.24 -3.59 16.96
N ARG A 10 49.91 -3.53 15.81
CA ARG A 10 49.24 -3.62 14.49
C ARG A 10 48.53 -4.95 14.28
N GLN A 11 49.18 -6.07 14.61
CA GLN A 11 48.56 -7.41 14.47
C GLN A 11 47.35 -7.61 15.39
N ILE A 12 47.39 -7.07 16.61
CA ILE A 12 46.24 -7.12 17.53
C ILE A 12 45.08 -6.25 17.01
N GLN A 13 45.40 -5.10 16.40
CA GLN A 13 44.41 -4.17 15.87
C GLN A 13 43.77 -4.67 14.56
N GLU A 14 44.54 -5.35 13.70
CA GLU A 14 44.03 -6.08 12.54
C GLU A 14 43.13 -7.24 12.97
N ALA A 15 43.57 -8.08 13.90
CA ALA A 15 42.75 -9.19 14.41
C ALA A 15 41.45 -8.72 15.09
N ALA A 16 41.49 -7.58 15.79
CA ALA A 16 40.29 -6.97 16.39
C ALA A 16 39.33 -6.42 15.32
N ASN A 17 39.86 -5.79 14.26
CA ASN A 17 39.05 -5.32 13.13
C ASN A 17 38.42 -6.49 12.36
N ASP A 18 39.14 -7.59 12.18
CA ASP A 18 38.63 -8.80 11.53
C ASP A 18 37.54 -9.47 12.37
N GLN A 19 37.69 -9.48 13.69
CA GLN A 19 36.68 -10.01 14.60
C GLN A 19 35.40 -9.15 14.62
N VAL A 20 35.54 -7.81 14.59
CA VAL A 20 34.40 -6.89 14.49
C VAL A 20 33.70 -7.03 13.13
N ARG A 21 34.46 -7.15 12.03
CA ARG A 21 33.91 -7.42 10.70
C ARG A 21 33.14 -8.75 10.70
N ALA A 22 33.72 -9.82 11.24
CA ALA A 22 33.07 -11.12 11.31
C ALA A 22 31.79 -11.10 12.17
N SER A 23 31.73 -10.31 13.25
CA SER A 23 30.50 -10.14 14.02
C SER A 23 29.43 -9.35 13.26
N ILE A 24 29.80 -8.25 12.60
CA ILE A 24 28.87 -7.44 11.80
C ILE A 24 28.30 -8.28 10.65
N ILE A 25 29.15 -9.04 9.96
CA ILE A 25 28.69 -9.89 8.85
C ILE A 25 27.80 -11.02 9.38
N ARG A 26 28.12 -11.63 10.53
CA ARG A 26 27.28 -12.68 11.14
C ARG A 26 25.91 -12.16 11.58
N ASP A 27 25.87 -10.98 12.19
CA ASP A 27 24.62 -10.37 12.66
C ASP A 27 23.76 -9.94 11.47
N ASN A 28 24.34 -9.31 10.44
CA ASN A 28 23.65 -8.99 9.19
C ASN A 28 23.16 -10.25 8.47
N HIS A 29 23.99 -11.31 8.42
CA HIS A 29 23.61 -12.57 7.80
C HIS A 29 22.43 -13.22 8.50
N LYS A 30 22.36 -13.16 9.83
CA LYS A 30 21.21 -13.67 10.59
C LYS A 30 19.94 -12.87 10.28
N GLU A 31 20.02 -11.55 10.23
CA GLU A 31 18.88 -10.67 9.91
C GLU A 31 18.33 -10.95 8.50
N ILE A 32 19.21 -11.12 7.51
CA ILE A 32 18.84 -11.45 6.13
C ILE A 32 18.23 -12.84 6.03
N PHE A 33 18.78 -13.82 6.75
CA PHE A 33 18.29 -15.19 6.76
C PHE A 33 16.89 -15.30 7.38
N GLU A 34 16.59 -14.47 8.39
CA GLU A 34 15.24 -14.38 8.95
C GLU A 34 14.28 -13.58 8.06
N ALA A 35 14.78 -12.61 7.29
CA ALA A 35 13.96 -11.75 6.42
C ALA A 35 13.51 -12.43 5.11
N LEU A 36 14.36 -13.24 4.48
CA LEU A 36 14.07 -13.86 3.17
C LEU A 36 12.83 -14.77 3.17
N PRO A 37 12.70 -15.73 4.12
CA PRO A 37 11.50 -16.57 4.21
C PRO A 37 10.24 -15.75 4.49
N ARG A 38 10.34 -14.71 5.34
CA ARG A 38 9.21 -13.81 5.65
C ARG A 38 8.72 -13.08 4.40
N GLN A 39 9.63 -12.50 3.60
CA GLN A 39 9.24 -11.83 2.36
C GLN A 39 8.61 -12.79 1.35
N PHE A 40 9.12 -14.01 1.26
CA PHE A 40 8.55 -15.01 0.37
C PHE A 40 7.15 -15.47 0.81
N ASP A 41 6.94 -15.64 2.12
CA ASP A 41 5.63 -15.93 2.69
C ASP A 41 4.65 -14.77 2.47
N GLU A 42 5.10 -13.52 2.63
CA GLU A 42 4.32 -12.32 2.32
C GLU A 42 3.94 -12.25 0.82
N MET A 43 4.87 -12.58 -0.08
CA MET A 43 4.59 -12.67 -1.52
C MET A 43 3.53 -13.73 -1.82
N LYS A 44 3.64 -14.92 -1.22
CA LYS A 44 2.65 -16.00 -1.36
C LYS A 44 1.28 -15.58 -0.84
N GLN A 45 1.23 -14.92 0.32
CA GLN A 45 -0.01 -14.40 0.89
C GLN A 45 -0.62 -13.33 -0.03
N THR A 46 0.20 -12.44 -0.59
CA THR A 46 -0.24 -11.41 -1.56
C THR A 46 -0.84 -12.05 -2.81
N ILE A 47 -0.18 -13.06 -3.39
CA ILE A 47 -0.69 -13.79 -4.56
C ILE A 47 -2.02 -14.49 -4.21
N LYS A 48 -2.09 -15.16 -3.06
CA LYS A 48 -3.30 -15.85 -2.61
C LYS A 48 -4.47 -14.88 -2.44
N GLY A 49 -4.26 -13.78 -1.71
CA GLY A 49 -5.27 -12.73 -1.51
C GLY A 49 -5.70 -12.06 -2.81
N PHE A 50 -4.75 -11.79 -3.72
CA PHE A 50 -5.07 -11.28 -5.05
C PHE A 50 -5.94 -12.26 -5.84
N LYS A 51 -5.62 -13.56 -5.84
CA LYS A 51 -6.40 -14.59 -6.55
C LYS A 51 -7.81 -14.72 -6.00
N GLU A 52 -7.98 -14.67 -4.68
CA GLU A 52 -9.29 -14.70 -4.02
C GLU A 52 -10.14 -13.49 -4.40
N ARG A 53 -9.57 -12.28 -4.33
CA ARG A 53 -10.24 -11.04 -4.76
C ARG A 53 -10.56 -11.03 -6.25
N LEU A 54 -9.63 -11.49 -7.09
CA LEU A 54 -9.83 -11.58 -8.53
C LEU A 54 -10.97 -12.53 -8.89
N ARG A 55 -11.08 -13.68 -8.21
CA ARG A 55 -12.18 -14.64 -8.42
C ARG A 55 -13.55 -14.02 -8.07
N GLY A 56 -13.62 -13.22 -7.01
CA GLY A 56 -14.84 -12.50 -6.63
C GLY A 56 -15.16 -11.32 -7.55
N ALA A 57 -14.15 -10.61 -8.04
CA ALA A 57 -14.33 -9.40 -8.84
C ALA A 57 -14.53 -9.66 -10.34
N HIS A 58 -13.77 -10.61 -10.89
CA HIS A 58 -13.68 -10.90 -12.32
C HIS A 58 -13.64 -12.42 -12.57
N PRO A 59 -14.76 -13.14 -12.37
CA PRO A 59 -14.79 -14.61 -12.47
C PRO A 59 -14.42 -15.14 -13.86
N THR A 60 -14.56 -14.32 -14.90
CA THR A 60 -14.17 -14.64 -16.27
C THR A 60 -12.66 -14.67 -16.49
N LEU A 61 -11.89 -13.95 -15.68
CA LEU A 61 -10.43 -13.89 -15.75
C LEU A 61 -9.74 -15.06 -15.01
N THR A 62 -10.47 -15.82 -14.20
CA THR A 62 -9.93 -16.89 -13.34
C THR A 62 -10.09 -18.31 -13.89
N LYS A 63 -10.27 -18.48 -15.21
CA LYS A 63 -10.53 -19.80 -15.82
C LYS A 63 -9.32 -20.75 -15.85
N SER A 64 -8.10 -20.28 -15.56
CA SER A 64 -6.89 -21.11 -15.55
C SER A 64 -6.32 -21.26 -14.15
N ASP A 65 -5.83 -22.46 -13.82
CA ASP A 65 -5.11 -22.77 -12.58
C ASP A 65 -3.66 -22.24 -12.58
N GLU A 66 -3.26 -21.51 -13.62
CA GLU A 66 -1.97 -20.84 -13.70
C GLU A 66 -1.73 -19.88 -12.53
N ILE A 67 -0.45 -19.71 -12.20
CA ILE A 67 0.02 -18.76 -11.20
C ILE A 67 -0.26 -17.34 -11.71
N ILE A 68 -1.27 -16.69 -11.14
CA ILE A 68 -1.62 -15.31 -11.50
C ILE A 68 -0.75 -14.35 -10.69
N ILE A 69 0.16 -13.66 -11.37
CA ILE A 69 0.98 -12.58 -10.79
C ILE A 69 0.09 -11.33 -10.62
N PRO A 70 0.12 -10.62 -9.47
CA PRO A 70 -0.66 -9.40 -9.28
C PRO A 70 -0.36 -8.31 -10.33
N TYR A 71 -1.35 -7.98 -11.15
CA TYR A 71 -1.27 -6.94 -12.18
C TYR A 71 -2.42 -5.95 -12.06
N ALA A 72 -2.21 -4.74 -12.58
CA ALA A 72 -3.24 -3.72 -12.61
C ALA A 72 -4.24 -3.98 -13.74
N ILE A 73 -5.52 -4.11 -13.40
CA ILE A 73 -6.58 -4.42 -14.38
C ILE A 73 -6.93 -3.15 -15.16
N PRO A 74 -6.70 -3.07 -16.48
CA PRO A 74 -6.88 -1.83 -17.24
C PRO A 74 -8.31 -1.29 -17.21
N VAL A 75 -9.30 -2.19 -17.26
CA VAL A 75 -10.73 -1.82 -17.23
C VAL A 75 -11.12 -1.17 -15.91
N ASP A 76 -10.63 -1.70 -14.79
CA ASP A 76 -10.89 -1.14 -13.45
C ASP A 76 -10.22 0.24 -13.30
N LEU A 77 -9.01 0.41 -13.83
CA LEU A 77 -8.30 1.69 -13.84
C LEU A 77 -8.99 2.76 -14.67
N GLN A 78 -9.43 2.42 -15.89
CA GLN A 78 -10.20 3.35 -16.73
C GLN A 78 -11.49 3.75 -16.03
N THR A 79 -12.21 2.78 -15.46
CA THR A 79 -13.45 3.04 -14.73
C THR A 79 -13.19 3.89 -13.49
N SER A 80 -12.12 3.62 -12.74
CA SER A 80 -11.68 4.40 -11.59
C SER A 80 -11.41 5.86 -11.96
N SER A 81 -10.77 6.11 -13.11
CA SER A 81 -10.51 7.48 -13.58
C SER A 81 -11.80 8.23 -13.90
N ARG A 82 -12.79 7.57 -14.51
CA ARG A 82 -14.11 8.17 -14.78
C ARG A 82 -14.82 8.55 -13.49
N TYR A 83 -14.82 7.66 -12.50
CA TYR A 83 -15.36 7.95 -11.17
C TYR A 83 -14.63 9.13 -10.49
N PHE A 84 -13.30 9.18 -10.61
CA PHE A 84 -12.51 10.28 -10.06
C PHE A 84 -12.87 11.63 -10.68
N TYR A 85 -12.92 11.73 -12.01
CA TYR A 85 -13.27 12.97 -12.69
C TYR A 85 -14.72 13.40 -12.43
N ALA A 86 -15.64 12.45 -12.36
CA ALA A 86 -17.03 12.74 -11.97
C ALA A 86 -17.11 13.26 -10.52
N ALA A 87 -16.36 12.66 -9.59
CA ALA A 87 -16.28 13.13 -8.23
C ALA A 87 -15.67 14.54 -8.13
N LEU A 88 -14.60 14.80 -8.88
CA LEU A 88 -13.98 16.12 -8.97
C LEU A 88 -14.96 17.17 -9.49
N ALA A 89 -15.77 16.83 -10.51
CA ALA A 89 -16.82 17.71 -11.00
C ALA A 89 -17.87 18.03 -9.91
N CYS A 90 -18.29 17.05 -9.12
CA CYS A 90 -19.17 17.28 -7.97
C CYS A 90 -18.53 18.19 -6.92
N LEU A 91 -17.24 18.00 -6.61
CA LEU A 91 -16.52 18.85 -5.64
C LEU A 91 -16.34 20.28 -6.14
N VAL A 92 -16.09 20.47 -7.44
CA VAL A 92 -16.04 21.81 -8.03
C VAL A 92 -17.42 22.45 -7.97
N PHE A 93 -18.47 21.72 -8.31
CA PHE A 93 -19.85 22.21 -8.24
C PHE A 93 -20.24 22.61 -6.82
N ILE A 94 -19.86 21.82 -5.81
CA ILE A 94 -20.18 22.13 -4.42
C ILE A 94 -19.37 23.31 -3.88
N ALA A 95 -18.11 23.46 -4.31
CA ALA A 95 -17.31 24.63 -3.98
C ALA A 95 -17.94 25.91 -4.56
N LEU A 96 -18.45 25.85 -5.80
CA LEU A 96 -19.16 26.97 -6.43
C LEU A 96 -20.47 27.29 -5.69
N LEU A 97 -21.24 26.27 -5.30
CA LEU A 97 -22.44 26.45 -4.48
C LEU A 97 -22.12 27.09 -3.13
N ALA A 98 -21.11 26.58 -2.42
CA ALA A 98 -20.69 27.10 -1.13
C ALA A 98 -20.23 28.57 -1.23
N ALA A 99 -19.45 28.90 -2.25
CA ALA A 99 -19.03 30.27 -2.53
C ALA A 99 -20.24 31.19 -2.77
N TRP A 100 -21.20 30.72 -3.56
CA TRP A 100 -22.39 31.50 -3.86
C TRP A 100 -23.28 31.74 -2.63
N PHE A 101 -23.47 30.72 -1.78
CA PHE A 101 -24.23 30.89 -0.54
C PHE A 101 -23.52 31.77 0.48
N SER A 102 -22.19 31.71 0.53
CA SER A 102 -21.42 32.54 1.45
C SER A 102 -21.60 34.04 1.19
N ASP A 103 -21.72 34.43 -0.08
CA ASP A 103 -21.95 35.83 -0.48
C ASP A 103 -23.31 36.33 0.05
N ALA A 104 -24.34 35.47 -0.02
CA ALA A 104 -25.66 35.79 0.52
C ALA A 104 -25.67 35.92 2.06
N TRP A 105 -24.74 35.28 2.77
CA TRP A 105 -24.67 35.26 4.24
C TRP A 105 -23.59 36.19 4.82
N GLY A 106 -22.84 36.90 3.97
CA GLY A 106 -21.72 37.75 4.40
C GLY A 106 -20.53 36.97 4.98
N ILE A 107 -20.40 35.69 4.62
CA ILE A 107 -19.27 34.84 5.02
C ILE A 107 -18.22 34.89 3.90
N SER A 108 -16.93 34.84 4.26
CA SER A 108 -15.87 34.74 3.24
C SER A 108 -16.03 33.47 2.39
N PRO A 109 -16.08 33.57 1.05
CA PRO A 109 -16.23 32.42 0.16
C PRO A 109 -15.16 31.35 0.34
N ILE A 110 -13.93 31.77 0.66
CA ILE A 110 -12.81 30.85 0.90
C ILE A 110 -13.09 29.96 2.12
N ILE A 111 -13.67 30.54 3.18
CA ILE A 111 -14.00 29.81 4.41
C ILE A 111 -15.13 28.80 4.12
N ALA A 112 -16.16 29.21 3.39
CA ALA A 112 -17.27 28.32 3.04
C ALA A 112 -16.82 27.15 2.16
N ILE A 113 -16.00 27.41 1.13
CA ILE A 113 -15.41 26.35 0.29
C ILE A 113 -14.58 25.38 1.14
N ALA A 114 -13.73 25.90 2.03
CA ALA A 114 -12.88 25.07 2.87
C ALA A 114 -13.70 24.15 3.78
N ILE A 115 -14.74 24.68 4.43
CA ILE A 115 -15.65 23.89 5.27
C ILE A 115 -16.32 22.79 4.45
N GLU A 116 -16.87 23.12 3.29
CA GLU A 116 -17.58 22.15 2.46
C GLU A 116 -16.66 21.05 1.93
N LEU A 117 -15.43 21.38 1.55
CA LEU A 117 -14.42 20.40 1.16
C LEU A 117 -14.03 19.49 2.34
N VAL A 118 -13.89 20.02 3.55
CA VAL A 118 -13.64 19.22 4.76
C VAL A 118 -14.80 18.26 5.01
N ILE A 119 -16.05 18.72 4.89
CA ILE A 119 -17.24 17.87 5.02
C ILE A 119 -17.24 16.77 3.96
N ALA A 120 -16.93 17.10 2.71
CA ALA A 120 -16.87 16.12 1.62
C ALA A 120 -15.79 15.04 1.86
N LEU A 121 -14.59 15.45 2.29
CA LEU A 121 -13.49 14.53 2.62
C LEU A 121 -13.81 13.67 3.85
N PHE A 122 -14.42 14.26 4.88
CA PHE A 122 -14.86 13.52 6.05
C PHE A 122 -15.93 12.48 5.67
N THR A 123 -16.86 12.87 4.80
CA THR A 123 -17.91 11.98 4.28
C THR A 123 -17.30 10.84 3.46
N ASP A 124 -16.31 11.11 2.61
CA ASP A 124 -15.54 10.07 1.89
C ASP A 124 -14.91 9.06 2.86
N GLY A 125 -14.21 9.56 3.90
CA GLY A 125 -13.62 8.72 4.94
C GLY A 125 -14.65 7.88 5.71
N LEU A 126 -15.81 8.47 6.05
CA LEU A 126 -16.90 7.76 6.72
C LEU A 126 -17.51 6.67 5.84
N LEU A 127 -17.73 6.97 4.55
CA LEU A 127 -18.23 5.99 3.58
C LEU A 127 -17.24 4.86 3.35
N LEU A 128 -15.94 5.14 3.28
CA LEU A 128 -14.90 4.12 3.26
C LEU A 128 -14.98 3.23 4.50
N TYR A 129 -15.08 3.82 5.69
CA TYR A 129 -15.16 3.06 6.93
C TYR A 129 -16.39 2.12 6.98
N ILE A 130 -17.56 2.59 6.52
CA ILE A 130 -18.81 1.83 6.58
C ILE A 130 -18.90 0.76 5.48
N PHE A 131 -18.49 1.09 4.25
CA PHE A 131 -18.80 0.27 3.08
C PHE A 131 -17.60 -0.49 2.49
N ASN A 132 -16.36 -0.13 2.82
CA ASN A 132 -15.19 -0.78 2.24
C ASN A 132 -14.96 -2.16 2.86
N ARG A 133 -15.19 -3.21 2.08
CA ARG A 133 -14.71 -4.57 2.39
C ARG A 133 -13.56 -4.89 1.44
N ALA A 134 -12.35 -5.00 2.00
CA ALA A 134 -11.13 -5.23 1.23
C ALA A 134 -11.22 -6.49 0.35
N ASP A 135 -11.91 -7.52 0.83
CA ASP A 135 -12.00 -8.82 0.16
C ASP A 135 -13.07 -8.86 -0.94
N GLU A 136 -14.01 -7.92 -0.94
CA GLU A 136 -15.15 -7.89 -1.87
C GLU A 136 -15.30 -6.51 -2.55
N PRO A 137 -14.36 -6.11 -3.43
CA PRO A 137 -14.34 -4.78 -4.03
C PRO A 137 -15.60 -4.49 -4.88
N THR A 138 -16.08 -5.47 -5.65
CA THR A 138 -17.28 -5.33 -6.49
C THR A 138 -18.56 -5.19 -5.67
N ALA A 139 -18.69 -5.96 -4.58
CA ALA A 139 -19.83 -5.84 -3.68
C ALA A 139 -19.85 -4.49 -2.96
N SER A 140 -18.68 -4.01 -2.52
CA SER A 140 -18.52 -2.69 -1.89
C SER A 140 -18.98 -1.56 -2.82
N ILE A 141 -18.51 -1.56 -4.08
CA ILE A 141 -18.94 -0.60 -5.11
C ILE A 141 -20.45 -0.68 -5.35
N ARG A 142 -21.01 -1.90 -5.46
CA ARG A 142 -22.45 -2.08 -5.66
C ARG A 142 -23.26 -1.47 -4.52
N ARG A 143 -22.86 -1.68 -3.27
CA ARG A 143 -23.53 -1.10 -2.09
C ARG A 143 -23.45 0.42 -2.11
N ILE A 144 -22.28 1.00 -2.34
CA ILE A 144 -22.12 2.46 -2.41
C ILE A 144 -22.98 3.04 -3.53
N ARG A 145 -23.04 2.38 -4.69
CA ARG A 145 -23.92 2.81 -5.78
C ARG A 145 -25.39 2.78 -5.39
N GLN A 146 -25.86 1.69 -4.78
CA GLN A 146 -27.28 1.50 -4.45
C GLN A 146 -27.75 2.37 -3.28
N PHE A 147 -26.90 2.58 -2.27
CA PHE A 147 -27.29 3.28 -1.03
C PHE A 147 -26.87 4.75 -0.99
N VAL A 148 -25.87 5.15 -1.78
CA VAL A 148 -25.33 6.52 -1.73
C VAL A 148 -25.45 7.20 -3.09
N VAL A 149 -24.77 6.70 -4.13
CA VAL A 149 -24.65 7.43 -5.41
C VAL A 149 -25.99 7.55 -6.15
N ILE A 150 -26.75 6.46 -6.29
CA ILE A 150 -28.04 6.47 -6.98
C ILE A 150 -29.06 7.32 -6.22
N PRO A 151 -29.28 7.14 -4.89
CA PRO A 151 -30.18 8.00 -4.12
C PRO A 151 -29.77 9.47 -4.18
N SER A 152 -28.48 9.78 -4.11
CA SER A 152 -27.97 11.14 -4.24
C SER A 152 -28.24 11.72 -5.64
N GLY A 153 -28.06 10.92 -6.70
CA GLY A 153 -28.42 11.31 -8.06
C GLY A 153 -29.91 11.63 -8.21
N ILE A 154 -30.78 10.82 -7.62
CA ILE A 154 -32.23 11.07 -7.59
C ILE A 154 -32.53 12.37 -6.81
N ALA A 155 -31.89 12.56 -5.65
CA ALA A 155 -32.06 13.77 -4.87
C ALA A 155 -31.60 15.02 -5.64
N ILE A 156 -30.49 14.98 -6.37
CA ILE A 156 -30.04 16.07 -7.26
C ILE A 156 -31.08 16.35 -8.34
N LEU A 157 -31.60 15.31 -9.00
CA LEU A 157 -32.60 15.45 -10.07
C LEU A 157 -33.92 16.08 -9.58
N ILE A 158 -34.26 15.94 -8.31
CA ILE A 158 -35.45 16.55 -7.71
C ILE A 158 -35.13 17.96 -7.20
N THR A 159 -34.07 18.09 -6.41
CA THR A 159 -33.73 19.35 -5.71
C THR A 159 -33.26 20.44 -6.66
N LEU A 160 -32.53 20.11 -7.72
CA LEU A 160 -32.03 21.10 -8.67
C LEU A 160 -33.17 21.81 -9.43
N PRO A 161 -34.15 21.12 -10.04
CA PRO A 161 -35.32 21.79 -10.63
C PRO A 161 -36.14 22.56 -9.60
N LEU A 162 -36.36 22.03 -8.40
CA LEU A 162 -37.08 22.75 -7.34
C LEU A 162 -36.37 24.07 -7.00
N PHE A 163 -35.05 24.03 -6.85
CA PHE A 163 -34.24 25.21 -6.60
C PHE A 163 -34.34 26.23 -7.75
N LEU A 164 -34.25 25.77 -9.00
CA LEU A 164 -34.40 26.64 -10.17
C LEU A 164 -35.82 27.21 -10.28
N LEU A 165 -36.87 26.45 -9.96
CA LEU A 165 -38.25 26.94 -9.97
C LEU A 165 -38.47 28.02 -8.92
N THR A 166 -37.85 27.91 -7.75
CA THR A 166 -37.98 28.93 -6.68
C THR A 166 -37.44 30.30 -7.09
N ARG A 167 -36.53 30.38 -8.09
CA ARG A 167 -36.04 31.64 -8.66
C ARG A 167 -37.08 32.38 -9.51
N PHE A 168 -38.09 31.70 -10.01
CA PHE A 168 -39.13 32.28 -10.86
C PHE A 168 -40.38 32.72 -10.09
N VAL A 169 -40.42 32.50 -8.77
CA VAL A 169 -41.54 32.91 -7.92
C VAL A 169 -41.35 34.36 -7.51
N THR A 170 -42.25 35.25 -7.92
CA THR A 170 -42.29 36.67 -7.49
C THR A 170 -43.42 36.94 -6.48
N ASP A 171 -43.27 38.03 -5.74
CA ASP A 171 -44.29 38.62 -4.86
C ASP A 171 -44.75 37.73 -3.68
N GLU A 172 -46.04 37.70 -3.40
CA GLU A 172 -46.62 37.11 -2.17
C GLU A 172 -46.41 35.60 -2.05
N LEU A 173 -46.20 34.91 -3.18
CA LEU A 173 -45.89 33.48 -3.19
C LEU A 173 -44.46 33.18 -2.71
N ALA A 174 -43.55 34.15 -2.73
CA ALA A 174 -42.16 33.94 -2.31
C ALA A 174 -42.06 33.50 -0.83
N LEU A 175 -42.90 34.05 0.04
CA LEU A 175 -42.97 33.66 1.45
C LEU A 175 -43.47 32.23 1.63
N LEU A 176 -44.43 31.80 0.80
CA LEU A 176 -44.98 30.44 0.83
C LEU A 176 -43.96 29.40 0.32
N PHE A 177 -43.14 29.78 -0.66
CA PHE A 177 -42.10 28.91 -1.24
C PHE A 177 -40.77 28.94 -0.49
N LEU A 178 -40.59 29.81 0.50
CA LEU A 178 -39.35 29.91 1.29
C LEU A 178 -38.90 28.57 1.91
N PRO A 179 -39.79 27.73 2.50
CA PRO A 179 -39.38 26.43 3.03
C PRO A 179 -38.89 25.48 1.93
N ILE A 180 -39.54 25.53 0.75
CA ILE A 180 -39.18 24.70 -0.41
C ILE A 180 -37.83 25.15 -0.99
N ALA A 181 -37.61 26.46 -1.09
CA ALA A 181 -36.33 27.03 -1.51
C ALA A 181 -35.20 26.58 -0.57
N THR A 182 -35.41 26.72 0.74
CA THR A 182 -34.43 26.30 1.76
C THR A 182 -34.16 24.79 1.70
N PHE A 183 -35.21 23.97 1.62
CA PHE A 183 -35.07 22.53 1.52
C PHE A 183 -34.35 22.08 0.24
N SER A 184 -34.68 22.70 -0.91
CA SER A 184 -34.02 22.39 -2.17
C SER A 184 -32.55 22.79 -2.17
N MET A 185 -32.21 23.90 -1.52
CA MET A 185 -30.85 24.39 -1.37
C MET A 185 -29.95 23.45 -0.55
N TYR A 186 -30.38 23.13 0.68
CA TYR A 186 -29.64 22.19 1.53
C TYR A 186 -29.67 20.77 0.97
N GLY A 187 -30.81 20.34 0.43
CA GLY A 187 -30.96 19.04 -0.21
C GLY A 187 -30.02 18.86 -1.39
N LEU A 188 -29.87 19.89 -2.24
CA LEU A 188 -28.91 19.86 -3.35
C LEU A 188 -27.48 19.78 -2.85
N THR A 189 -27.13 20.57 -1.83
CA THR A 189 -25.78 20.56 -1.24
C THR A 189 -25.44 19.16 -0.72
N ILE A 190 -26.27 18.62 0.18
CA ILE A 190 -26.09 17.27 0.77
C ILE A 190 -26.00 16.20 -0.33
N ALA A 191 -26.90 16.26 -1.32
CA ALA A 191 -26.93 15.26 -2.39
C ALA A 191 -25.66 15.32 -3.25
N VAL A 192 -25.15 16.51 -3.58
CA VAL A 192 -23.89 16.65 -4.32
C VAL A 192 -22.70 16.20 -3.45
N THR A 193 -22.68 16.51 -2.16
CA THR A 193 -21.61 16.07 -1.24
C THR A 193 -21.54 14.55 -1.21
N LEU A 194 -22.69 13.88 -1.00
CA LEU A 194 -22.79 12.43 -0.94
C LEU A 194 -22.48 11.77 -2.28
N ALA A 195 -22.92 12.35 -3.40
CA ALA A 195 -22.56 11.87 -4.73
C ALA A 195 -21.05 11.98 -4.96
N GLY A 196 -20.44 13.14 -4.70
CA GLY A 196 -19.00 13.36 -4.84
C GLY A 196 -18.17 12.40 -3.99
N ALA A 197 -18.49 12.32 -2.70
CA ALA A 197 -17.83 11.39 -1.79
C ALA A 197 -18.02 9.92 -2.23
N GLY A 198 -19.24 9.49 -2.55
CA GLY A 198 -19.50 8.12 -3.00
C GLY A 198 -18.75 7.74 -4.28
N LEU A 199 -18.58 8.68 -5.22
CA LEU A 199 -17.79 8.49 -6.43
C LEU A 199 -16.28 8.42 -6.13
N LEU A 200 -15.76 9.21 -5.18
CA LEU A 200 -14.36 9.10 -4.71
C LEU A 200 -14.10 7.71 -4.11
N VAL A 201 -14.97 7.24 -3.21
CA VAL A 201 -14.86 5.90 -2.61
C VAL A 201 -14.85 4.83 -3.70
N CYS A 202 -15.77 4.91 -4.68
CA CYS A 202 -15.81 3.97 -5.81
C CYS A 202 -14.50 4.00 -6.62
N SER A 203 -13.95 5.19 -6.89
CA SER A 203 -12.65 5.34 -7.56
C SER A 203 -11.52 4.69 -6.76
N TYR A 204 -11.50 4.89 -5.44
CA TYR A 204 -10.49 4.31 -4.54
C TYR A 204 -10.55 2.78 -4.51
N ILE A 205 -11.75 2.21 -4.38
CA ILE A 205 -11.94 0.75 -4.35
C ILE A 205 -11.49 0.14 -5.67
N LEU A 206 -11.80 0.74 -6.82
CA LEU A 206 -11.38 0.24 -8.14
C LEU A 206 -9.85 0.24 -8.35
N LYS A 207 -9.09 0.99 -7.55
CA LYS A 207 -7.61 0.97 -7.60
C LYS A 207 -6.98 -0.20 -6.83
N TRP A 208 -7.79 -1.15 -6.32
CA TRP A 208 -7.31 -2.31 -5.55
C TRP A 208 -6.24 -3.12 -6.30
N SER A 209 -6.46 -3.44 -7.58
CA SER A 209 -5.55 -4.28 -8.37
C SER A 209 -4.20 -3.59 -8.61
N GLN A 210 -4.21 -2.27 -8.80
CA GLN A 210 -2.99 -1.46 -8.89
C GLN A 210 -2.22 -1.43 -7.57
N ARG A 211 -2.93 -1.36 -6.44
CA ARG A 211 -2.32 -1.36 -5.09
C ARG A 211 -1.63 -2.70 -4.82
N ASP A 212 -2.32 -3.80 -5.08
CA ASP A 212 -1.79 -5.15 -4.91
C ASP A 212 -0.60 -5.40 -5.84
N SER A 213 -0.69 -4.94 -7.10
CA SER A 213 0.42 -5.03 -8.04
C SER A 213 1.63 -4.22 -7.58
N LYS A 214 1.45 -2.98 -7.13
CA LYS A 214 2.56 -2.16 -6.58
C LYS A 214 3.20 -2.80 -5.35
N HIS A 215 2.39 -3.34 -4.44
CA HIS A 215 2.89 -4.02 -3.25
C HIS A 215 3.70 -5.26 -3.63
N PHE A 216 3.19 -6.08 -4.54
CA PHE A 216 3.88 -7.26 -5.05
C PHE A 216 5.23 -6.91 -5.71
N HIS A 217 5.25 -5.91 -6.60
CA HIS A 217 6.51 -5.47 -7.24
C HIS A 217 7.52 -4.94 -6.22
N GLY A 218 7.06 -4.25 -5.17
CA GLY A 218 7.91 -3.83 -4.05
C GLY A 218 8.53 -5.02 -3.32
N LEU A 219 7.76 -6.08 -3.06
CA LEU A 219 8.26 -7.31 -2.46
C LEU A 219 9.26 -8.04 -3.37
N VAL A 220 8.99 -8.12 -4.68
CA VAL A 220 9.91 -8.72 -5.66
C VAL A 220 11.22 -7.96 -5.72
N GLN A 221 11.18 -6.63 -5.73
CA GLN A 221 12.38 -5.79 -5.76
C GLN A 221 13.19 -5.94 -4.47
N ALA A 222 12.52 -6.00 -3.32
CA ALA A 222 13.18 -6.23 -2.04
C ALA A 222 13.84 -7.62 -2.02
N TYR A 223 13.12 -8.66 -2.43
CA TYR A 223 13.64 -10.02 -2.51
C TYR A 223 14.86 -10.12 -3.44
N ALA A 224 14.81 -9.49 -4.62
CA ALA A 224 15.92 -9.46 -5.56
C ALA A 224 17.17 -8.78 -4.96
N SER A 225 16.98 -7.69 -4.22
CA SER A 225 18.07 -6.96 -3.55
C SER A 225 18.68 -7.77 -2.42
N TYR A 226 17.86 -8.47 -1.63
CA TYR A 226 18.35 -9.38 -0.58
C TYR A 226 19.10 -10.57 -1.16
N LYS A 227 18.62 -11.12 -2.29
CA LYS A 227 19.27 -12.24 -2.97
C LYS A 227 20.63 -11.84 -3.53
N SER A 228 20.72 -10.70 -4.25
CA SER A 228 22.00 -10.24 -4.79
C SER A 228 23.01 -9.92 -3.70
N PHE A 229 22.58 -9.27 -2.61
CA PHE A 229 23.45 -9.02 -1.46
C PHE A 229 23.90 -10.31 -0.77
N HIS A 230 23.04 -11.33 -0.70
CA HIS A 230 23.42 -12.64 -0.17
C HIS A 230 24.44 -13.35 -1.06
N GLU A 231 24.28 -13.29 -2.38
CA GLU A 231 25.26 -13.80 -3.36
C GLU A 231 26.60 -13.06 -3.21
N GLU A 232 26.60 -11.73 -3.12
CA GLU A 232 27.81 -10.92 -2.88
C GLU A 232 28.50 -11.27 -1.55
N LEU A 233 27.73 -11.47 -0.48
CA LEU A 233 28.27 -11.91 0.82
C LEU A 233 28.89 -13.30 0.72
N HIS A 234 28.26 -14.22 0.00
CA HIS A 234 28.77 -15.57 -0.21
C HIS A 234 30.11 -15.52 -0.96
N ASP A 235 30.20 -14.73 -2.04
CA ASP A 235 31.43 -14.54 -2.81
C ASP A 235 32.55 -13.92 -1.96
N LEU A 236 32.24 -12.93 -1.12
CA LEU A 236 33.18 -12.33 -0.16
C LEU A 236 33.68 -13.37 0.85
N PHE A 237 32.80 -14.22 1.39
CA PHE A 237 33.20 -15.26 2.33
C PHE A 237 34.13 -16.30 1.70
N GLU A 238 33.86 -16.70 0.45
CA GLU A 238 34.75 -17.57 -0.32
C GLU A 238 36.12 -16.91 -0.56
N GLU A 239 36.16 -15.62 -0.91
CA GLU A 239 37.41 -14.86 -1.12
C GLU A 239 38.28 -14.82 0.14
N PHE A 240 37.67 -14.68 1.32
CA PHE A 240 38.39 -14.70 2.60
C PHE A 240 38.78 -16.11 3.09
N GLY A 241 38.55 -17.16 2.28
CA GLY A 241 38.92 -18.53 2.59
C GLY A 241 38.06 -19.18 3.67
N TYR A 242 36.90 -18.59 3.97
CA TYR A 242 35.88 -19.25 4.78
C TYR A 242 35.13 -20.22 3.86
N GLN A 243 35.13 -21.51 4.17
CA GLN A 243 34.21 -22.45 3.52
C GLN A 243 32.79 -22.10 3.96
N THR A 244 32.07 -21.34 3.14
CA THR A 244 30.62 -21.28 3.18
C THR A 244 30.12 -22.60 2.63
N SER A 245 29.52 -23.43 3.50
CA SER A 245 28.78 -24.58 3.03
C SER A 245 27.62 -24.06 2.16
N SER A 246 27.65 -24.43 0.87
CA SER A 246 26.72 -23.94 -0.13
C SER A 246 25.27 -24.07 0.35
N LEU A 247 24.56 -22.96 0.43
CA LEU A 247 23.11 -22.94 0.61
C LEU A 247 22.47 -23.32 -0.73
N ARG A 248 22.08 -24.59 -0.89
CA ARG A 248 21.15 -24.99 -1.95
C ARG A 248 19.74 -24.69 -1.49
N CYS A 249 19.05 -23.79 -2.18
CA CYS A 249 17.60 -23.75 -2.15
C CYS A 249 17.08 -24.97 -2.93
N GLU A 250 16.78 -26.06 -2.23
CA GLU A 250 16.04 -27.17 -2.82
C GLU A 250 14.54 -26.92 -2.64
N PHE A 251 13.77 -27.18 -3.69
CA PHE A 251 12.31 -27.25 -3.60
C PHE A 251 11.94 -28.64 -3.12
N ALA A 252 11.15 -28.75 -2.04
CA ALA A 252 10.54 -30.01 -1.66
C ALA A 252 9.64 -30.53 -2.79
N GLU A 253 9.30 -31.83 -2.76
CA GLU A 253 8.44 -32.50 -3.75
C GLU A 253 7.07 -31.82 -3.95
N ASP A 254 6.68 -30.89 -3.07
CA ASP A 254 5.46 -30.09 -3.13
C ASP A 254 5.68 -28.60 -3.52
N ASN A 255 6.83 -28.26 -4.13
CA ASN A 255 7.20 -26.91 -4.54
C ASN A 255 7.31 -25.89 -3.38
N ARG A 256 7.43 -26.33 -2.12
CA ARG A 256 7.86 -25.44 -1.04
C ARG A 256 9.38 -25.31 -1.08
N PRO A 257 9.95 -24.09 -1.12
CA PRO A 257 11.39 -23.94 -0.93
C PRO A 257 11.73 -24.37 0.50
N VAL A 258 12.56 -25.40 0.63
CA VAL A 258 13.14 -25.81 1.91
C VAL A 258 14.56 -25.30 1.92
N THR A 259 14.85 -24.42 2.87
CA THR A 259 16.23 -23.97 3.07
C THR A 259 16.93 -25.02 3.92
N VAL A 260 17.60 -25.99 3.28
CA VAL A 260 18.36 -27.02 3.99
C VAL A 260 19.71 -26.43 4.38
N LEU A 261 19.85 -26.10 5.66
CA LEU A 261 21.12 -25.69 6.26
C LEU A 261 21.93 -26.95 6.60
N VAL A 262 22.85 -27.35 5.73
CA VAL A 262 23.93 -28.26 6.12
C VAL A 262 25.02 -27.39 6.76
N ILE A 263 24.91 -27.18 8.07
CA ILE A 263 26.01 -26.62 8.86
C ILE A 263 26.97 -27.77 9.14
N GLU A 264 27.90 -28.04 8.23
CA GLU A 264 29.13 -28.69 8.69
C GLU A 264 29.85 -27.69 9.59
N GLN A 265 30.10 -28.13 10.82
CA GLN A 265 30.69 -27.33 11.88
C GLN A 265 31.85 -26.48 11.35
N LEU A 266 31.82 -25.19 11.70
CA LEU A 266 32.99 -24.34 11.82
C LEU A 266 34.04 -25.04 12.71
N LYS A 267 34.78 -26.01 12.16
CA LYS A 267 36.12 -26.35 12.62
C LYS A 267 37.02 -25.20 12.22
N ILE A 268 36.81 -24.05 12.88
CA ILE A 268 37.82 -23.00 12.89
C ILE A 268 39.08 -23.68 13.38
N ASP A 269 40.14 -23.52 12.59
CA ASP A 269 41.52 -23.89 12.83
C ASP A 269 42.13 -23.17 14.06
N LEU A 270 41.34 -22.90 15.11
CA LEU A 270 41.77 -22.54 16.46
C LEU A 270 42.63 -23.62 17.10
N ALA A 271 42.55 -24.87 16.62
CA ALA A 271 43.49 -25.94 16.98
C ALA A 271 44.91 -25.68 16.44
N ARG A 272 45.05 -25.04 15.28
CA ARG A 272 46.36 -24.75 14.67
C ARG A 272 47.09 -23.58 15.35
N ASN A 273 46.34 -22.59 15.84
CA ASN A 273 46.91 -21.47 16.59
C ASN A 273 47.12 -21.74 18.08
N ARG A 274 46.37 -22.65 18.73
CA ARG A 274 46.72 -23.13 20.09
C ARG A 274 47.94 -24.05 20.09
N SER A 275 48.13 -24.87 19.05
CA SER A 275 49.34 -25.70 18.87
C SER A 275 50.60 -24.85 18.70
N LYS A 276 50.59 -23.82 17.86
CA LYS A 276 51.74 -22.90 17.71
C LYS A 276 52.06 -22.08 18.97
N LYS A 277 51.05 -21.70 19.76
CA LYS A 277 51.28 -20.99 21.03
C LYS A 277 51.83 -21.90 22.14
N GLN A 278 51.48 -23.19 22.15
CA GLN A 278 52.08 -24.16 23.08
C GLN A 278 53.47 -24.65 22.63
N LEU A 279 53.78 -24.63 21.33
CA LEU A 279 55.13 -24.92 20.80
C LEU A 279 56.13 -23.76 20.92
N MET A 280 55.68 -22.54 21.21
CA MET A 280 56.55 -21.40 21.53
C MET A 280 56.70 -21.12 23.04
N LEU A 281 56.06 -21.94 23.89
CA LEU A 281 56.17 -21.89 25.36
C LEU A 281 56.92 -23.11 25.93
N LYS A 282 57.66 -23.85 25.10
CA LYS A 282 58.69 -24.81 25.51
C LYS A 282 60.06 -24.30 25.14
#